data_AF-A0A3Q7P1I1-F1
#
_entry.id   AF-A0A3Q7P1I1-F1
#
_cell.length_a   1.000
_cell.length_b   1.000
_cell.length_c   1.000
_cell.angle_alpha   90.00
_cell.angle_beta   90.00
_cell.angle_gamma   90.00
#
_symmetry.space_group_name_H-M   'P 1'
#
loop_
_entity.id
_entity.type
_entity.pdbx_description
1 polymer ?
#
loop_
_entity_poly.entity_id
_entity_poly.type
_entity_poly.pdbx_seq_one_letter_code
_entity_poly.pdbx_strand_id
1 'polypeptide(L)'
;MEKWYLMAIVVLLGLTVRWTVSLNSYSGAGKPPMFGDYEAQRHWQEITFNLPVKQWYFNSSDNNLQYWGLDYPPLTAYHSLLCAYVAKFINPDWIALHSSRGYESQAHKLFMRTTVLIADLLIYIPAVVLYCCCLKEISTKKKIAHALCILLYPGLILIDYGHFQYNSVSLGFALWGVLGVSYDWDLLGSLAFCLAINYKQMELYHSLPFFCFLLGKCFKKGLKGKGFVLLIKLACTVVASFILCWLPFFTEREQTQQVLRRLFPVDRGLFEDKVANIWCSFSIFVKIKDILPHHIQIIISFCFTFLSLLPACIKLTLQPSPKGFRFTLVSCALSFFLFSYQVHEKSILLVSFMLPLLLKDELLMPSVVTTMAFFIACAISFSIFEKTSEEELQLKSFSISVRKYLPCFTFFPRIIQYLFLISVITMVLLTLTTITLEPPQKLPDLFSVLICFVSCLNFLFFLVYFNIIIMWDSKNGRNQKKIN
;
A
#
# COMPACT_ATOMS: atom_id res chain seq x y z
N MET A 1 10.21 25.13 -20.15
CA MET A 1 11.47 24.58 -19.61
C MET A 1 11.53 24.64 -18.09
N GLU A 2 11.11 25.75 -17.46
CA GLU A 2 11.17 25.94 -16.00
C GLU A 2 10.52 24.81 -15.16
N LYS A 3 9.41 24.26 -15.66
CA LYS A 3 8.62 23.23 -14.96
C LYS A 3 9.31 21.87 -14.87
N TRP A 4 10.08 21.52 -15.89
CA TRP A 4 10.72 20.21 -16.01
C TRP A 4 11.98 20.12 -15.15
N TYR A 5 12.72 21.23 -14.97
CA TYR A 5 13.88 21.21 -14.08
C TYR A 5 13.45 21.02 -12.62
N LEU A 6 12.38 21.68 -12.15
CA LEU A 6 11.92 21.52 -10.76
C LEU A 6 11.47 20.09 -10.50
N MET A 7 10.74 19.48 -11.45
CA MET A 7 10.35 18.09 -11.33
C MET A 7 11.57 17.16 -11.32
N ALA A 8 12.57 17.41 -12.18
CA ALA A 8 13.80 16.64 -12.19
C ALA A 8 14.57 16.77 -10.86
N ILE A 9 14.66 17.96 -10.28
CA ILE A 9 15.26 18.19 -8.95
C ILE A 9 14.52 17.38 -7.88
N VAL A 10 13.18 17.39 -7.90
CA VAL A 10 12.38 16.61 -6.95
C VAL A 10 12.62 15.11 -7.10
N VAL A 11 12.71 14.61 -8.33
CA VAL A 11 13.05 13.19 -8.60
C VAL A 11 14.45 12.87 -8.09
N LEU A 12 15.45 13.70 -8.40
CA LEU A 12 16.84 13.51 -7.94
C LEU A 12 16.95 13.55 -6.42
N LEU A 13 16.21 14.43 -5.76
CA LEU A 13 16.13 14.47 -4.30
C LEU A 13 15.52 13.18 -3.74
N GLY A 14 14.41 12.72 -4.32
CA GLY A 14 13.76 11.46 -3.93
C GLY A 14 14.68 10.24 -4.11
N LEU A 15 15.46 10.21 -5.19
CA LEU A 15 16.46 9.17 -5.45
C LEU A 15 17.63 9.24 -4.47
N THR A 16 18.12 10.44 -4.18
CA THR A 16 19.20 10.65 -3.22
C THR A 16 18.80 10.14 -1.84
N VAL A 17 17.60 10.51 -1.36
CA VAL A 17 17.11 10.05 -0.06
C VAL A 17 16.99 8.52 -0.03
N ARG A 18 16.38 7.90 -1.05
CA ARG A 18 16.30 6.43 -1.18
C ARG A 18 17.67 5.75 -1.10
N TRP A 19 18.63 6.25 -1.89
CA TRP A 19 19.98 5.69 -1.92
C TRP A 19 20.70 5.87 -0.58
N THR A 20 20.56 7.01 0.09
CA THR A 20 21.15 7.22 1.43
C THR A 20 20.56 6.27 2.48
N VAL A 21 19.26 5.98 2.42
CA VAL A 21 18.64 4.97 3.30
C VAL A 21 19.23 3.58 3.02
N SER A 22 19.47 3.24 1.75
CA SER A 22 20.00 1.93 1.33
C SER A 22 21.39 1.58 1.86
N LEU A 23 22.16 2.58 2.29
CA LEU A 23 23.48 2.41 2.90
C LEU A 23 23.41 1.74 4.29
N ASN A 24 22.28 1.86 4.98
CA ASN A 24 22.05 1.32 6.32
C ASN A 24 21.83 -0.19 6.30
N SER A 25 21.67 -0.79 7.49
CA SER A 25 21.36 -2.21 7.66
C SER A 25 20.04 -2.60 6.97
N TYR A 26 19.77 -3.91 6.92
CA TYR A 26 18.58 -4.50 6.29
C TYR A 26 17.93 -5.51 7.22
N SER A 27 16.70 -5.94 6.88
CA SER A 27 15.98 -6.87 7.73
C SER A 27 16.69 -8.21 7.83
N GLY A 28 17.07 -8.56 9.07
CA GLY A 28 17.72 -9.83 9.40
C GLY A 28 19.23 -9.87 9.22
N ALA A 29 19.90 -8.73 8.98
CA ALA A 29 21.36 -8.67 8.84
C ALA A 29 22.06 -9.30 10.06
N GLY A 30 22.98 -10.25 9.82
CA GLY A 30 23.72 -10.94 10.88
C GLY A 30 22.86 -11.72 11.88
N LYS A 31 21.63 -12.14 11.51
CA LYS A 31 20.68 -12.85 12.40
C LYS A 31 20.37 -14.27 11.91
N PRO A 32 21.33 -15.22 11.94
CA PRO A 32 21.07 -16.62 11.62
C PRO A 32 20.09 -17.26 12.65
N PRO A 33 19.43 -18.38 12.31
CA PRO A 33 19.55 -19.12 11.05
C PRO A 33 18.62 -18.62 9.94
N MET A 34 17.56 -17.88 10.30
CA MET A 34 16.50 -17.47 9.36
C MET A 34 16.74 -16.11 8.70
N PHE A 35 17.54 -15.21 9.28
CA PHE A 35 17.69 -13.83 8.77
C PHE A 35 16.32 -13.12 8.65
N GLY A 36 16.08 -12.37 7.58
CA GLY A 36 14.88 -11.54 7.41
C GLY A 36 14.46 -11.40 5.95
N ASP A 37 13.66 -10.37 5.64
CA ASP A 37 13.08 -10.18 4.30
C ASP A 37 14.14 -10.06 3.19
N TYR A 38 15.35 -9.55 3.50
CA TYR A 38 16.46 -9.53 2.55
C TYR A 38 16.83 -10.94 2.07
N GLU A 39 16.96 -11.88 3.00
CA GLU A 39 17.26 -13.29 2.71
C GLU A 39 16.10 -13.97 2.00
N ALA A 40 14.85 -13.62 2.32
CA ALA A 40 13.69 -14.13 1.61
C ALA A 40 13.76 -13.80 0.11
N GLN A 41 14.05 -12.54 -0.23
CA GLN A 41 14.18 -12.11 -1.62
C GLN A 41 15.37 -12.75 -2.33
N ARG A 42 16.52 -12.90 -1.65
CA ARG A 42 17.69 -13.63 -2.20
C ARG A 42 17.34 -15.09 -2.46
N HIS A 43 16.71 -15.76 -1.50
CA HIS A 43 16.32 -17.16 -1.64
C HIS A 43 15.33 -17.35 -2.79
N TRP A 44 14.42 -16.41 -3.03
CA TRP A 44 13.53 -16.45 -4.19
C TRP A 44 14.30 -16.37 -5.52
N GLN A 45 15.39 -15.61 -5.59
CA GLN A 45 16.27 -15.58 -6.77
C GLN A 45 16.98 -16.93 -6.96
N GLU A 46 17.48 -17.54 -5.88
CA GLU A 46 18.09 -18.88 -5.89
C GLU A 46 17.11 -19.95 -6.41
N ILE A 47 15.92 -20.07 -5.83
CA ILE A 47 14.98 -21.14 -6.18
C ILE A 47 14.41 -20.96 -7.59
N THR A 48 14.12 -19.72 -8.00
CA THR A 48 13.52 -19.47 -9.32
C THR A 48 14.50 -19.75 -10.45
N PHE A 49 15.80 -19.51 -10.23
CA PHE A 49 16.85 -19.78 -11.20
C PHE A 49 17.22 -21.27 -11.28
N ASN A 50 17.39 -21.93 -10.13
CA ASN A 50 17.94 -23.29 -10.11
C ASN A 50 16.89 -24.40 -10.22
N LEU A 51 15.63 -24.14 -9.89
CA LEU A 51 14.59 -25.17 -9.83
C LEU A 51 13.58 -25.05 -10.98
N PRO A 52 13.02 -26.18 -11.46
CA PRO A 52 11.89 -26.16 -12.39
C PRO A 52 10.70 -25.39 -11.80
N VAL A 53 9.93 -24.68 -12.65
CA VAL A 53 8.78 -23.84 -12.24
C VAL A 53 7.76 -24.59 -11.37
N LYS A 54 7.58 -25.90 -11.62
CA LYS A 54 6.67 -26.75 -10.83
C LYS A 54 7.10 -26.90 -9.36
N GLN A 55 8.37 -26.66 -9.02
CA GLN A 55 8.89 -26.79 -7.66
C GLN A 55 8.92 -25.47 -6.87
N TRP A 56 8.69 -24.31 -7.50
CA TRP A 56 8.87 -23.01 -6.86
C TRP A 56 8.00 -22.81 -5.60
N TYR A 57 6.79 -23.37 -5.60
CA TYR A 57 5.81 -23.25 -4.51
C TYR A 57 5.60 -24.56 -3.71
N PHE A 58 6.43 -25.57 -3.95
CA PHE A 58 6.30 -26.90 -3.34
C PHE A 58 7.51 -27.22 -2.46
N ASN A 59 7.29 -28.00 -1.41
CA ASN A 59 8.40 -28.63 -0.70
C ASN A 59 9.00 -29.72 -1.59
N SER A 60 10.33 -29.74 -1.69
CA SER A 60 11.10 -30.79 -2.34
C SER A 60 12.39 -31.05 -1.56
N SER A 61 13.26 -31.94 -2.06
CA SER A 61 14.62 -32.09 -1.51
C SER A 61 15.41 -30.78 -1.56
N ASP A 62 15.10 -29.93 -2.54
CA ASP A 62 15.88 -28.74 -2.86
C ASP A 62 15.18 -27.43 -2.45
N ASN A 63 13.86 -27.46 -2.29
CA ASN A 63 13.06 -26.33 -1.81
C ASN A 63 12.40 -26.62 -0.47
N ASN A 64 12.78 -25.88 0.57
CA ASN A 64 12.15 -25.96 1.89
C ASN A 64 11.25 -24.73 2.10
N LEU A 65 9.94 -24.91 2.03
CA LEU A 65 8.97 -23.83 2.18
C LEU A 65 8.93 -23.22 3.59
N GLN A 66 9.54 -23.86 4.59
CA GLN A 66 9.74 -23.30 5.93
C GLN A 66 10.92 -22.32 5.98
N TYR A 67 11.84 -22.38 5.01
CA TYR A 67 12.92 -21.43 4.84
C TYR A 67 12.58 -20.44 3.73
N TRP A 68 11.80 -19.40 4.06
CA TRP A 68 11.38 -18.36 3.11
C TRP A 68 10.78 -18.86 1.80
N GLY A 69 9.86 -19.82 1.87
CA GLY A 69 9.11 -20.27 0.70
C GLY A 69 8.42 -19.12 -0.03
N LEU A 70 8.20 -19.28 -1.34
CA LEU A 70 7.66 -18.22 -2.18
C LEU A 70 6.17 -17.98 -1.86
N ASP A 71 5.84 -16.78 -1.39
CA ASP A 71 4.52 -16.41 -0.87
C ASP A 71 3.77 -15.39 -1.75
N TYR A 72 4.43 -14.91 -2.81
CA TYR A 72 3.89 -13.87 -3.69
C TYR A 72 3.42 -14.46 -5.02
N PRO A 73 2.49 -13.80 -5.72
CA PRO A 73 1.98 -14.28 -7.00
C PRO A 73 3.06 -14.36 -8.09
N PRO A 74 2.77 -15.07 -9.20
CA PRO A 74 3.77 -15.45 -10.22
C PRO A 74 4.63 -14.31 -10.78
N LEU A 75 4.09 -13.08 -10.88
CA LEU A 75 4.88 -11.96 -11.43
C LEU A 75 6.07 -11.59 -10.55
N THR A 76 5.96 -11.75 -9.23
CA THR A 76 7.12 -11.61 -8.33
C THR A 76 8.15 -12.70 -8.58
N ALA A 77 7.72 -13.96 -8.77
CA ALA A 77 8.64 -15.06 -9.05
C ALA A 77 9.43 -14.84 -10.35
N TYR A 78 8.76 -14.33 -11.41
CA TYR A 78 9.46 -13.97 -12.65
C TYR A 78 10.40 -12.76 -12.48
N HIS A 79 10.05 -11.80 -11.63
CA HIS A 79 10.96 -10.70 -11.30
C HIS A 79 12.19 -11.19 -10.53
N SER A 80 12.02 -12.07 -9.53
CA SER A 80 13.12 -12.74 -8.85
C SER A 80 13.99 -13.53 -9.82
N LEU A 81 13.40 -14.24 -10.78
CA LEU A 81 14.13 -14.95 -11.83
C LEU A 81 14.96 -13.99 -12.69
N LEU A 82 14.38 -12.85 -13.12
CA LEU A 82 15.10 -11.84 -13.89
C LEU A 82 16.31 -11.30 -13.11
N CYS A 83 16.12 -10.96 -11.84
CA CYS A 83 17.22 -10.54 -10.96
C CYS A 83 18.26 -11.65 -10.81
N ALA A 84 17.85 -12.91 -10.70
CA ALA A 84 18.75 -14.05 -10.57
C ALA A 84 19.64 -14.26 -11.82
N TYR A 85 19.12 -14.02 -13.03
CA TYR A 85 19.95 -14.04 -14.24
C TYR A 85 21.06 -12.98 -14.19
N VAL A 86 20.74 -11.77 -13.70
CA VAL A 86 21.75 -10.71 -13.51
C VAL A 86 22.73 -11.09 -12.40
N ALA A 87 22.25 -11.64 -11.28
CA ALA A 87 23.10 -12.15 -10.20
C ALA A 87 24.07 -13.21 -10.70
N LYS A 88 23.60 -14.18 -11.49
CA LYS A 88 24.41 -15.25 -12.08
C LYS A 88 25.56 -14.70 -12.93
N PHE A 89 25.29 -13.64 -13.68
CA PHE A 89 26.28 -12.99 -14.53
C PHE A 89 27.36 -12.26 -13.72
N ILE A 90 26.99 -11.64 -12.59
CA ILE A 90 27.92 -10.87 -11.75
C ILE A 90 28.70 -11.79 -10.81
N ASN A 91 27.99 -12.59 -10.01
CA ASN A 91 28.58 -13.56 -9.10
C ASN A 91 27.60 -14.74 -8.87
N PRO A 92 27.92 -15.94 -9.38
CA PRO A 92 27.06 -17.12 -9.27
C PRO A 92 26.85 -17.60 -7.82
N ASP A 93 27.76 -17.27 -6.90
CA ASP A 93 27.72 -17.75 -5.51
C ASP A 93 26.56 -17.14 -4.72
N TRP A 94 26.03 -15.99 -5.16
CA TRP A 94 24.90 -15.31 -4.49
C TRP A 94 23.59 -16.11 -4.55
N ILE A 95 23.48 -16.97 -5.56
CA ILE A 95 22.29 -17.78 -5.85
C ILE A 95 22.62 -19.26 -6.00
N ALA A 96 23.78 -19.71 -5.51
CA ALA A 96 24.19 -21.10 -5.60
C ALA A 96 23.31 -21.98 -4.71
N LEU A 97 22.69 -23.01 -5.30
CA LEU A 97 21.78 -23.91 -4.58
C LEU A 97 22.52 -24.57 -3.38
N HIS A 98 21.84 -24.64 -2.23
CA HIS A 98 22.32 -25.22 -0.96
C HIS A 98 23.48 -24.51 -0.25
N SER A 99 24.26 -23.67 -0.95
CA SER A 99 25.44 -23.00 -0.38
C SER A 99 25.24 -21.51 -0.13
N SER A 100 24.29 -20.88 -0.83
CA SER A 100 24.04 -19.44 -0.75
C SER A 100 23.03 -19.01 0.33
N ARG A 101 22.49 -19.95 1.11
CA ARG A 101 21.56 -19.63 2.22
C ARG A 101 22.25 -18.78 3.28
N GLY A 102 21.67 -17.62 3.58
CA GLY A 102 22.25 -16.64 4.49
C GLY A 102 23.49 -15.94 3.94
N TYR A 103 23.66 -15.85 2.62
CA TYR A 103 24.83 -15.21 2.02
C TYR A 103 24.85 -13.69 2.27
N GLU A 104 25.89 -13.23 2.98
CA GLU A 104 26.11 -11.82 3.29
C GLU A 104 27.45 -11.34 2.73
N SER A 105 27.41 -10.30 1.89
CA SER A 105 28.60 -9.55 1.49
C SER A 105 28.21 -8.13 1.09
N GLN A 106 29.16 -7.19 1.14
CA GLN A 106 28.90 -5.81 0.75
C GLN A 106 28.55 -5.70 -0.75
N ALA A 107 29.16 -6.52 -1.60
CA ALA A 107 28.88 -6.55 -3.04
C ALA A 107 27.45 -7.09 -3.31
N HIS A 108 27.04 -8.14 -2.61
CA HIS A 108 25.68 -8.68 -2.71
C HIS A 108 24.64 -7.67 -2.22
N LYS A 109 24.91 -6.99 -1.08
CA LYS A 109 24.07 -5.90 -0.58
C LYS A 109 23.90 -4.80 -1.61
N LEU A 110 24.99 -4.35 -2.23
CA LEU A 110 24.94 -3.32 -3.28
C LEU A 110 24.10 -3.77 -4.48
N PHE A 111 24.29 -5.01 -4.95
CA PHE A 111 23.49 -5.60 -6.03
C PHE A 111 21.99 -5.58 -5.68
N MET A 112 21.62 -6.12 -4.53
CA MET A 112 20.24 -6.18 -4.05
C MET A 112 19.62 -4.79 -3.88
N ARG A 113 20.34 -3.80 -3.34
CA ARG A 113 19.82 -2.42 -3.26
C ARG A 113 19.62 -1.79 -4.64
N THR A 114 20.47 -2.15 -5.60
CA THR A 114 20.39 -1.65 -6.99
C THR A 114 19.20 -2.24 -7.72
N THR A 115 18.83 -3.51 -7.51
CA THR A 115 17.64 -4.10 -8.14
C THR A 115 16.35 -3.41 -7.67
N VAL A 116 16.24 -3.05 -6.38
CA VAL A 116 15.12 -2.25 -5.87
C VAL A 116 15.07 -0.87 -6.54
N LEU A 117 16.23 -0.19 -6.62
CA LEU A 117 16.33 1.12 -7.27
C LEU A 117 15.90 1.09 -8.74
N ILE A 118 16.38 0.09 -9.50
CA ILE A 118 16.03 -0.06 -10.92
C ILE A 118 14.53 -0.31 -11.07
N ALA A 119 13.94 -1.19 -10.26
CA ALA A 119 12.51 -1.48 -10.32
C ALA A 119 11.65 -0.24 -10.00
N ASP A 120 12.05 0.55 -8.99
CA ASP A 120 11.39 1.82 -8.63
C ASP A 120 11.49 2.86 -9.76
N LEU A 121 12.69 3.03 -10.35
CA LEU A 121 12.96 3.93 -11.48
C LEU A 121 12.16 3.57 -12.74
N LEU A 122 11.94 2.29 -13.00
CA LEU A 122 11.23 1.84 -14.19
C LEU A 122 9.70 1.93 -14.04
N ILE A 123 9.18 1.73 -12.82
CA ILE A 123 7.75 1.49 -12.63
C ILE A 123 7.09 2.60 -11.81
N TYR A 124 7.57 2.86 -10.60
CA TYR A 124 6.89 3.74 -9.64
C TYR A 124 7.18 5.23 -9.86
N ILE A 125 8.45 5.62 -9.98
CA ILE A 125 8.82 7.03 -10.17
C ILE A 125 8.16 7.64 -11.42
N PRO A 126 8.16 6.98 -12.60
CA PRO A 126 7.46 7.49 -13.77
C PRO A 126 5.94 7.61 -13.55
N ALA A 127 5.33 6.65 -12.84
CA ALA A 127 3.91 6.70 -12.50
C ALA A 127 3.58 7.92 -11.63
N VAL A 128 4.41 8.23 -10.62
CA VAL A 128 4.24 9.39 -9.75
C VAL A 128 4.39 10.70 -10.52
N VAL A 129 5.47 10.83 -11.30
CA VAL A 129 5.72 12.03 -12.11
C VAL A 129 4.57 12.28 -13.07
N LEU A 130 4.12 11.25 -13.78
CA LEU A 130 3.02 11.38 -14.71
C LEU A 130 1.71 11.70 -13.98
N TYR A 131 1.40 11.00 -12.88
CA TYR A 131 0.21 11.26 -12.06
C TYR A 131 0.14 12.72 -11.63
N CYS A 132 1.21 13.26 -11.06
CA CYS A 132 1.27 14.65 -10.62
C CYS A 132 1.17 15.65 -11.79
N CYS A 133 1.82 15.36 -12.92
CA CYS A 133 1.72 16.19 -14.12
C CYS A 133 0.28 16.24 -14.67
N CYS A 134 -0.41 15.11 -14.59
CA CYS A 134 -1.78 14.88 -15.03
C CYS A 134 -2.86 15.42 -14.07
N LEU A 135 -2.52 15.96 -12.90
CA LEU A 135 -3.53 16.59 -12.03
C LEU A 135 -4.08 17.87 -12.70
N LYS A 136 -5.36 17.86 -13.08
CA LYS A 136 -6.06 19.02 -13.65
C LYS A 136 -6.37 20.03 -12.54
N GLU A 137 -6.47 21.32 -12.89
CA GLU A 137 -6.91 22.41 -11.98
C GLU A 137 -5.97 22.72 -10.80
N ILE A 138 -4.75 22.18 -10.80
CA ILE A 138 -3.74 22.44 -9.76
C ILE A 138 -2.58 23.28 -10.35
N SER A 139 -2.13 24.28 -9.58
CA SER A 139 -0.98 25.11 -9.97
C SER A 139 0.30 24.27 -10.12
N THR A 140 1.24 24.73 -10.96
CA THR A 140 2.49 23.98 -11.19
C THR A 140 3.28 23.77 -9.90
N LYS A 141 3.34 24.78 -9.02
CA LYS A 141 3.95 24.68 -7.69
C LYS A 141 3.32 23.57 -6.86
N LYS A 142 1.99 23.50 -6.81
CA LYS A 142 1.28 22.43 -6.10
C LYS A 142 1.54 21.06 -6.73
N LYS A 143 1.64 20.92 -8.06
CA LYS A 143 2.00 19.63 -8.69
C LYS A 143 3.37 19.13 -8.25
N ILE A 144 4.37 20.01 -8.23
CA ILE A 144 5.73 19.72 -7.76
C ILE A 144 5.71 19.33 -6.28
N ALA A 145 4.95 20.07 -5.46
CA ALA A 145 4.76 19.75 -4.05
C ALA A 145 4.15 18.35 -3.81
N HIS A 146 3.11 17.97 -4.58
CA HIS A 146 2.55 16.61 -4.49
C HIS A 146 3.58 15.56 -4.87
N ALA A 147 4.34 15.77 -5.96
CA ALA A 147 5.40 14.84 -6.36
C ALA A 147 6.47 14.73 -5.27
N LEU A 148 6.87 15.85 -4.67
CA LEU A 148 7.84 15.89 -3.57
C LEU A 148 7.34 15.08 -2.37
N CYS A 149 6.12 15.28 -1.92
CA CYS A 149 5.56 14.56 -0.78
C CYS A 149 5.41 13.05 -1.08
N ILE A 150 4.92 12.68 -2.27
CA ILE A 150 4.77 11.26 -2.63
C ILE A 150 6.14 10.59 -2.71
N LEU A 151 7.11 11.21 -3.39
CA LEU A 151 8.44 10.64 -3.53
C LEU A 151 9.21 10.63 -2.21
N LEU A 152 8.99 11.57 -1.29
CA LEU A 152 9.63 11.58 0.03
C LEU A 152 8.85 10.83 1.11
N TYR A 153 7.81 10.07 0.76
CA TYR A 153 7.02 9.34 1.74
C TYR A 153 7.89 8.33 2.52
N PRO A 154 8.10 8.52 3.85
CA PRO A 154 9.06 7.73 4.62
C PRO A 154 8.71 6.26 4.69
N GLY A 155 7.42 5.92 4.81
CA GLY A 155 6.97 4.53 4.93
C GLY A 155 7.48 3.67 3.78
N LEU A 156 7.24 4.11 2.54
CA LEU A 156 7.68 3.37 1.36
C LEU A 156 9.20 3.31 1.23
N ILE A 157 9.90 4.43 1.46
CA ILE A 157 11.36 4.49 1.37
C ILE A 157 12.01 3.54 2.39
N LEU A 158 11.56 3.58 3.64
CA LEU A 158 12.15 2.80 4.73
C LEU A 158 11.89 1.31 4.55
N ILE A 159 10.73 0.91 4.02
CA ILE A 159 10.45 -0.50 3.79
C ILE A 159 11.16 -1.03 2.54
N ASP A 160 11.17 -0.31 1.42
CA ASP A 160 11.82 -0.80 0.20
C ASP A 160 13.35 -0.70 0.30
N TYR A 161 13.88 0.47 0.70
CA TYR A 161 15.31 0.76 0.69
C TYR A 161 16.00 0.52 2.04
N GLY A 162 15.26 0.39 3.14
CA GLY A 162 15.80 0.02 4.45
C GLY A 162 15.57 -1.47 4.73
N HIS A 163 14.33 -1.83 5.07
CA HIS A 163 13.90 -3.19 5.44
C HIS A 163 14.19 -4.22 4.33
N PHE A 164 14.13 -3.80 3.06
CA PHE A 164 14.32 -4.58 1.82
C PHE A 164 13.06 -5.27 1.32
N GLN A 165 12.27 -4.54 0.52
CA GLN A 165 11.10 -5.05 -0.20
C GLN A 165 10.95 -4.38 -1.57
N TYR A 166 10.07 -4.94 -2.40
CA TYR A 166 9.73 -4.40 -3.71
C TYR A 166 8.27 -3.89 -3.75
N ASN A 167 7.83 -3.07 -2.78
CA ASN A 167 6.44 -2.59 -2.75
C ASN A 167 6.16 -1.57 -3.85
N SER A 168 7.15 -0.73 -4.17
CA SER A 168 7.10 0.27 -5.23
C SER A 168 6.63 -0.31 -6.57
N VAL A 169 7.00 -1.55 -6.90
CA VAL A 169 6.56 -2.21 -8.14
C VAL A 169 5.03 -2.40 -8.18
N SER A 170 4.46 -3.03 -7.16
CA SER A 170 3.00 -3.22 -7.06
C SER A 170 2.27 -1.88 -7.04
N LEU A 171 2.71 -0.96 -6.18
CA LEU A 171 2.10 0.36 -6.04
C LEU A 171 2.23 1.20 -7.32
N GLY A 172 3.33 1.05 -8.06
CA GLY A 172 3.56 1.73 -9.32
C GLY A 172 2.63 1.22 -10.41
N PHE A 173 2.48 -0.11 -10.54
CA PHE A 173 1.47 -0.69 -11.43
C PHE A 173 0.04 -0.29 -11.05
N ALA A 174 -0.28 -0.23 -9.75
CA ALA A 174 -1.57 0.24 -9.28
C ALA A 174 -1.81 1.71 -9.65
N LEU A 175 -0.81 2.57 -9.49
CA LEU A 175 -0.86 3.98 -9.87
C LEU A 175 -0.99 4.17 -11.38
N TRP A 176 -0.29 3.37 -12.19
CA TRP A 176 -0.50 3.27 -13.64
C TRP A 176 -1.94 2.85 -13.96
N GLY A 177 -2.50 1.92 -13.20
CA GLY A 177 -3.90 1.53 -13.27
C GLY A 177 -4.84 2.72 -13.02
N VAL A 178 -4.62 3.46 -11.94
CA VAL A 178 -5.40 4.65 -11.57
C VAL A 178 -5.33 5.71 -12.66
N LEU A 179 -4.13 5.97 -13.19
CA LEU A 179 -3.92 6.88 -14.31
C LEU A 179 -4.70 6.45 -15.54
N GLY A 180 -4.54 5.20 -15.98
CA GLY A 180 -5.18 4.67 -17.18
C GLY A 180 -6.71 4.80 -17.12
N VAL A 181 -7.35 4.34 -16.04
CA VAL A 181 -8.82 4.39 -15.93
C VAL A 181 -9.35 5.82 -15.76
N SER A 182 -8.55 6.71 -15.15
CA SER A 182 -8.91 8.14 -15.00
C SER A 182 -8.84 8.92 -16.32
N TYR A 183 -8.04 8.44 -17.28
CA TYR A 183 -7.84 9.02 -18.61
C TYR A 183 -8.57 8.27 -19.73
N ASP A 184 -9.57 7.45 -19.40
CA ASP A 184 -10.35 6.64 -20.35
C ASP A 184 -9.55 5.57 -21.12
N TRP A 185 -8.31 5.29 -20.70
CA TRP A 185 -7.52 4.14 -21.17
C TRP A 185 -7.88 2.88 -20.35
N ASP A 186 -9.17 2.56 -20.31
CA ASP A 186 -9.76 1.58 -19.40
C ASP A 186 -9.08 0.20 -19.46
N LEU A 187 -8.71 -0.26 -20.66
CA LEU A 187 -8.07 -1.57 -20.86
C LEU A 187 -6.62 -1.58 -20.34
N LEU A 188 -5.83 -0.56 -20.68
CA LEU A 188 -4.45 -0.44 -20.20
C LEU A 188 -4.41 -0.24 -18.68
N GLY A 189 -5.32 0.56 -18.12
CA GLY A 189 -5.46 0.73 -16.69
C GLY A 189 -5.84 -0.59 -15.98
N SER A 190 -6.72 -1.38 -16.59
CA SER A 190 -7.10 -2.69 -16.06
C SER A 190 -5.95 -3.70 -16.13
N LEU A 191 -5.20 -3.72 -17.23
CA LEU A 191 -3.99 -4.53 -17.38
C LEU A 191 -2.95 -4.17 -16.31
N ALA A 192 -2.63 -2.88 -16.15
CA ALA A 192 -1.68 -2.42 -15.14
C ALA A 192 -2.12 -2.81 -13.73
N PHE A 193 -3.40 -2.66 -13.39
CA PHE A 193 -3.92 -3.09 -12.10
C PHE A 193 -3.87 -4.62 -11.91
N CYS A 194 -4.12 -5.41 -12.97
CA CYS A 194 -3.93 -6.86 -12.92
C CYS A 194 -2.46 -7.23 -12.65
N LEU A 195 -1.51 -6.53 -13.26
CA LEU A 195 -0.08 -6.72 -12.99
C LEU A 195 0.26 -6.39 -11.54
N ALA A 196 -0.33 -5.33 -10.97
CA ALA A 196 -0.15 -4.97 -9.57
C ALA A 196 -0.58 -6.10 -8.62
N ILE A 197 -1.78 -6.66 -8.80
CA ILE A 197 -2.29 -7.80 -8.02
C ILE A 197 -1.40 -9.04 -8.20
N ASN A 198 -0.95 -9.30 -9.43
CA ASN A 198 -0.10 -10.45 -9.74
C ASN A 198 1.36 -10.26 -9.29
N TYR A 199 1.75 -9.04 -8.92
CA TYR A 199 3.01 -8.77 -8.24
C TYR A 199 2.86 -8.98 -6.74
N LYS A 200 1.89 -8.33 -6.10
CA LYS A 200 1.60 -8.47 -4.68
C LYS A 200 0.10 -8.55 -4.44
N GLN A 201 -0.36 -9.68 -3.87
CA GLN A 201 -1.78 -9.96 -3.63
C GLN A 201 -2.46 -8.94 -2.70
N MET A 202 -1.68 -8.22 -1.89
CA MET A 202 -2.18 -7.15 -1.01
C MET A 202 -2.86 -6.01 -1.79
N GLU A 203 -2.56 -5.87 -3.09
CA GLU A 203 -3.24 -4.90 -3.96
C GLU A 203 -4.72 -5.20 -4.19
N LEU A 204 -5.19 -6.40 -3.80
CA LEU A 204 -6.62 -6.70 -3.73
C LEU A 204 -7.41 -5.71 -2.87
N TYR A 205 -6.76 -5.01 -1.93
CA TYR A 205 -7.38 -3.96 -1.13
C TYR A 205 -7.88 -2.77 -1.96
N HIS A 206 -7.47 -2.63 -3.22
CA HIS A 206 -7.96 -1.60 -4.13
C HIS A 206 -8.91 -2.15 -5.22
N SER A 207 -9.14 -3.46 -5.26
CA SER A 207 -9.86 -4.14 -6.35
C SER A 207 -11.32 -3.70 -6.49
N LEU A 208 -12.05 -3.58 -5.38
CA LEU A 208 -13.46 -3.18 -5.38
C LEU A 208 -13.67 -1.77 -5.98
N PRO A 209 -12.90 -0.73 -5.60
CA PRO A 209 -12.94 0.57 -6.26
C PRO A 209 -12.73 0.49 -7.78
N PHE A 210 -11.73 -0.26 -8.25
CA PHE A 210 -11.47 -0.44 -9.69
C PHE A 210 -12.66 -1.08 -10.39
N PHE A 211 -13.16 -2.19 -9.83
CA PHE A 211 -14.33 -2.90 -10.33
C PHE A 211 -15.56 -2.00 -10.40
N CYS A 212 -15.94 -1.36 -9.29
CA CYS A 212 -17.11 -0.49 -9.20
C CYS A 212 -17.02 0.72 -10.14
N PHE A 213 -15.83 1.33 -10.26
CA PHE A 213 -15.63 2.46 -11.16
C PHE A 213 -15.79 2.06 -12.63
N LEU A 214 -15.12 0.98 -13.07
CA LEU A 214 -15.20 0.49 -14.44
C LEU A 214 -16.59 -0.05 -14.80
N LEU A 215 -17.23 -0.77 -13.87
CA LEU A 215 -18.62 -1.22 -14.03
C LEU A 215 -19.57 -0.02 -14.15
N GLY A 216 -19.40 1.00 -13.30
CA GLY A 216 -20.16 2.24 -13.41
C GLY A 216 -19.96 2.94 -14.75
N LYS A 217 -18.74 2.94 -15.32
CA LYS A 217 -18.49 3.46 -16.68
C LYS A 217 -19.25 2.66 -17.74
N CYS A 218 -19.32 1.34 -17.59
CA CYS A 218 -20.11 0.48 -18.47
C CYS A 218 -21.61 0.83 -18.38
N PHE A 219 -22.15 1.02 -17.16
CA PHE A 219 -23.53 1.43 -16.95
C PHE A 219 -23.84 2.79 -17.58
N LYS A 220 -22.97 3.80 -17.38
CA LYS A 220 -23.12 5.12 -18.00
C LYS A 220 -23.11 5.08 -19.53
N LYS A 221 -22.36 4.15 -20.15
CA LYS A 221 -22.31 3.94 -21.60
C LYS A 221 -23.45 3.06 -22.14
N GLY A 222 -24.33 2.53 -21.27
CA GLY A 222 -25.50 1.72 -21.62
C GLY A 222 -25.18 0.24 -21.88
N LEU A 223 -25.78 -0.65 -21.07
CA LEU A 223 -25.60 -2.11 -21.15
C LEU A 223 -26.24 -2.79 -22.36
N LYS A 224 -27.06 -2.10 -23.15
CA LYS A 224 -27.60 -2.65 -24.41
C LYS A 224 -26.73 -2.30 -25.64
N GLY A 225 -25.62 -1.60 -25.45
CA GLY A 225 -24.78 -1.12 -26.55
C GLY A 225 -23.30 -1.01 -26.18
N LYS A 226 -22.73 0.19 -26.30
CA LYS A 226 -21.29 0.44 -26.09
C LYS A 226 -20.79 0.05 -24.70
N GLY A 227 -21.64 0.13 -23.67
CA GLY A 227 -21.30 -0.30 -22.32
C GLY A 227 -21.08 -1.80 -22.19
N PHE A 228 -21.88 -2.63 -22.88
CA PHE A 228 -21.70 -4.08 -22.89
C PHE A 228 -20.44 -4.51 -23.62
N VAL A 229 -20.15 -3.88 -24.75
CA VAL A 229 -18.89 -4.12 -25.48
C VAL A 229 -17.68 -3.75 -24.61
N LEU A 230 -17.74 -2.63 -23.88
CA LEU A 230 -16.69 -2.27 -22.93
C LEU A 230 -16.54 -3.31 -21.81
N LEU A 231 -17.65 -3.79 -21.25
CA LEU A 231 -17.64 -4.82 -20.22
C LEU A 231 -16.97 -6.11 -20.71
N ILE A 232 -17.29 -6.57 -21.93
CA ILE A 232 -16.64 -7.74 -22.55
C ILE A 232 -15.14 -7.48 -22.72
N LYS A 233 -14.75 -6.33 -23.28
CA LYS A 233 -13.32 -6.00 -23.47
C LYS A 233 -12.56 -5.98 -22.14
N LEU A 234 -13.15 -5.44 -21.09
CA LEU A 234 -12.57 -5.43 -19.75
C LEU A 234 -12.43 -6.84 -19.19
N ALA A 235 -13.49 -7.67 -19.27
CA ALA A 235 -13.46 -9.05 -18.82
C ALA A 235 -12.38 -9.86 -19.57
N CYS A 236 -12.30 -9.74 -20.90
CA CYS A 236 -11.25 -10.37 -21.69
C CYS A 236 -9.85 -9.88 -21.30
N THR A 237 -9.69 -8.58 -21.04
CA THR A 237 -8.39 -8.00 -20.62
C THR A 237 -7.94 -8.59 -19.29
N VAL A 238 -8.84 -8.64 -18.29
CA VAL A 238 -8.54 -9.21 -16.97
C VAL A 238 -8.20 -10.69 -17.09
N VAL A 239 -9.06 -11.48 -17.75
CA VAL A 239 -8.84 -12.92 -17.92
C VAL A 239 -7.53 -13.20 -18.66
N ALA A 240 -7.26 -12.52 -19.77
CA ALA A 240 -6.02 -12.68 -20.52
C ALA A 240 -4.79 -12.31 -19.68
N SER A 241 -4.85 -11.21 -18.92
CA SER A 241 -3.74 -10.78 -18.06
C SER A 241 -3.42 -11.83 -16.99
N PHE A 242 -4.45 -12.37 -16.33
CA PHE A 242 -4.26 -13.44 -15.34
C PHE A 242 -3.76 -14.73 -15.97
N ILE A 243 -4.32 -15.15 -17.11
CA ILE A 243 -3.81 -16.31 -17.86
C ILE A 243 -2.33 -16.13 -18.14
N LEU A 244 -1.91 -15.01 -18.74
CA LEU A 244 -0.52 -14.75 -19.09
C LEU A 244 0.43 -14.83 -17.88
N CYS A 245 0.07 -14.21 -16.75
CA CYS A 245 0.89 -14.28 -15.53
C CYS A 245 0.97 -15.71 -14.96
N TRP A 246 -0.11 -16.49 -15.07
CA TRP A 246 -0.23 -17.81 -14.45
C TRP A 246 0.01 -18.99 -15.42
N LEU A 247 0.44 -18.73 -16.66
CA LEU A 247 0.56 -19.72 -17.74
C LEU A 247 1.22 -21.06 -17.33
N PRO A 248 2.34 -21.12 -16.56
CA PRO A 248 2.91 -22.39 -16.14
C PRO A 248 2.25 -22.99 -14.89
N PHE A 249 1.42 -22.22 -14.17
CA PHE A 249 0.76 -22.61 -12.92
C PHE A 249 -0.68 -23.10 -13.13
N PHE A 250 -1.27 -22.89 -14.31
CA PHE A 250 -2.60 -23.39 -14.69
C PHE A 250 -2.61 -24.78 -15.32
N THR A 251 -1.43 -25.34 -15.62
CA THR A 251 -1.32 -26.64 -16.29
C THR A 251 -1.89 -27.78 -15.45
N GLU A 252 -1.71 -27.72 -14.14
CA GLU A 252 -2.17 -28.75 -13.20
C GLU A 252 -2.98 -28.11 -12.06
N ARG A 253 -4.11 -28.72 -11.72
CA ARG A 253 -5.02 -28.22 -10.66
C ARG A 253 -4.30 -28.11 -9.31
N GLU A 254 -3.46 -29.07 -8.98
CA GLU A 254 -2.68 -29.09 -7.74
C GLU A 254 -1.71 -27.91 -7.67
N GLN A 255 -1.02 -27.60 -8.78
CA GLN A 255 -0.13 -26.47 -8.88
C GLN A 255 -0.86 -25.14 -8.65
N THR A 256 -2.03 -24.94 -9.29
CA THR A 256 -2.84 -23.75 -9.05
C THR A 256 -3.29 -23.64 -7.59
N GLN A 257 -3.77 -24.75 -7.00
CA GLN A 257 -4.23 -24.76 -5.61
C GLN A 257 -3.11 -24.48 -4.62
N GLN A 258 -1.92 -25.02 -4.86
CA GLN A 258 -0.76 -24.79 -4.00
C GLN A 258 -0.32 -23.34 -4.01
N VAL A 259 -0.24 -22.72 -5.20
CA VAL A 259 0.05 -21.28 -5.33
C VAL A 259 -0.99 -20.48 -4.54
N LEU A 260 -2.28 -20.72 -4.75
CA LEU A 260 -3.35 -20.02 -4.02
C LEU A 260 -3.25 -20.16 -2.48
N ARG A 261 -2.91 -21.35 -1.97
CA ARG A 261 -2.70 -21.57 -0.52
C ARG A 261 -1.52 -20.78 0.03
N ARG A 262 -0.44 -20.61 -0.73
CA ARG A 262 0.70 -19.78 -0.32
C ARG A 262 0.35 -18.29 -0.33
N LEU A 263 -0.40 -17.84 -1.33
CA LEU A 263 -0.81 -16.44 -1.46
C LEU A 263 -1.80 -16.01 -0.35
N PHE A 264 -2.71 -16.92 0.03
CA PHE A 264 -3.74 -16.72 1.05
C PHE A 264 -3.64 -17.79 2.13
N PRO A 265 -2.69 -17.67 3.07
CA PRO A 265 -2.47 -18.66 4.12
C PRO A 265 -3.54 -18.53 5.22
N VAL A 266 -4.77 -18.98 4.95
CA VAL A 266 -5.93 -18.88 5.86
C VAL A 266 -5.69 -19.56 7.22
N ASP A 267 -4.73 -20.48 7.28
CA ASP A 267 -4.34 -21.19 8.51
C ASP A 267 -3.58 -20.30 9.51
N ARG A 268 -3.13 -19.10 9.10
CA ARG A 268 -2.58 -18.09 10.02
C ARG A 268 -3.69 -17.44 10.82
N GLY A 269 -3.58 -17.48 12.14
CA GLY A 269 -4.63 -17.01 13.05
C GLY A 269 -4.83 -15.49 13.00
N LEU A 270 -5.97 -15.01 13.53
CA LEU A 270 -6.37 -13.59 13.57
C LEU A 270 -5.35 -12.66 14.28
N PHE A 271 -4.39 -13.21 15.02
CA PHE A 271 -3.50 -12.49 15.95
C PHE A 271 -2.04 -12.95 15.89
N GLU A 272 -1.38 -12.85 14.74
CA GLU A 272 0.05 -13.20 14.68
C GLU A 272 0.99 -12.02 14.99
N ASP A 273 0.58 -10.78 14.69
CA ASP A 273 1.41 -9.59 14.88
C ASP A 273 0.68 -8.40 15.53
N LYS A 274 1.44 -7.44 16.07
CA LYS A 274 0.90 -6.22 16.70
C LYS A 274 0.58 -5.20 15.62
N VAL A 275 -0.62 -5.30 15.07
CA VAL A 275 -1.08 -4.45 13.97
C VAL A 275 -2.07 -3.40 14.48
N ALA A 276 -2.04 -2.21 13.88
CA ALA A 276 -2.98 -1.12 14.15
C ALA A 276 -4.39 -1.34 13.57
N ASN A 277 -4.91 -2.56 13.63
CA ASN A 277 -6.27 -2.92 13.21
C ASN A 277 -7.22 -2.99 14.42
N ILE A 278 -8.52 -3.14 14.16
CA ILE A 278 -9.55 -3.18 15.22
C ILE A 278 -9.39 -4.40 16.10
N TRP A 279 -9.11 -5.55 15.49
CA TRP A 279 -9.00 -6.82 16.19
C TRP A 279 -7.89 -6.79 17.23
N CYS A 280 -6.67 -6.40 16.85
CA CYS A 280 -5.52 -6.31 17.74
C CYS A 280 -5.67 -5.17 18.76
N SER A 281 -6.09 -3.97 18.32
CA SER A 281 -6.19 -2.79 19.20
C SER A 281 -7.25 -2.96 20.30
N PHE A 282 -8.38 -3.59 20.00
CA PHE A 282 -9.42 -3.84 20.99
C PHE A 282 -9.26 -5.17 21.74
N SER A 283 -8.30 -6.01 21.36
CA SER A 283 -7.96 -7.24 22.08
C SER A 283 -7.48 -7.02 23.51
N ILE A 284 -7.10 -5.78 23.86
CA ILE A 284 -6.72 -5.37 25.22
C ILE A 284 -7.95 -5.40 26.14
N PHE A 285 -9.12 -5.03 25.60
CA PHE A 285 -10.37 -4.95 26.35
C PHE A 285 -11.19 -6.24 26.23
N VAL A 286 -11.25 -6.81 25.02
CA VAL A 286 -12.07 -7.99 24.71
C VAL A 286 -11.23 -9.00 23.94
N LYS A 287 -10.95 -10.15 24.56
CA LYS A 287 -10.21 -11.25 23.93
C LYS A 287 -11.10 -12.03 22.96
N ILE A 288 -11.39 -11.43 21.80
CA ILE A 288 -12.24 -12.03 20.75
C ILE A 288 -11.77 -13.44 20.35
N LYS A 289 -10.45 -13.69 20.38
CA LYS A 289 -9.84 -15.01 20.12
C LYS A 289 -10.43 -16.12 20.99
N ASP A 290 -10.64 -15.81 22.26
CA ASP A 290 -11.00 -16.78 23.28
C ASP A 290 -12.53 -16.94 23.38
N ILE A 291 -13.27 -15.95 22.87
CA ILE A 291 -14.73 -15.91 22.92
C ILE A 291 -15.35 -16.57 21.68
N LEU A 292 -14.76 -16.38 20.49
CA LEU A 292 -15.36 -16.80 19.22
C LEU A 292 -14.53 -17.87 18.51
N PRO A 293 -15.16 -18.91 17.94
CA PRO A 293 -14.46 -19.88 17.08
C PRO A 293 -13.83 -19.23 15.85
N HIS A 294 -12.74 -19.83 15.36
CA HIS A 294 -11.96 -19.35 14.21
C HIS A 294 -12.80 -19.03 12.97
N HIS A 295 -13.73 -19.92 12.58
CA HIS A 295 -14.59 -19.71 11.41
C HIS A 295 -15.52 -18.50 11.56
N ILE A 296 -16.01 -18.23 12.77
CA ILE A 296 -16.84 -17.06 13.07
C ILE A 296 -16.01 -15.77 12.98
N GLN A 297 -14.76 -15.80 13.46
CA GLN A 297 -13.86 -14.65 13.35
C GLN A 297 -13.63 -14.23 11.89
N ILE A 298 -13.44 -15.20 10.99
CA ILE A 298 -13.29 -14.96 9.54
C ILE A 298 -14.57 -14.31 8.98
N ILE A 299 -15.74 -14.88 9.27
CA ILE A 299 -17.03 -14.38 8.78
C ILE A 299 -17.31 -12.96 9.28
N ILE A 300 -17.09 -12.70 10.56
CA ILE A 300 -17.27 -11.37 11.15
C ILE A 300 -16.32 -10.38 10.50
N SER A 301 -15.04 -10.71 10.37
CA SER A 301 -14.05 -9.84 9.72
C SER A 301 -14.47 -9.49 8.30
N PHE A 302 -14.88 -10.50 7.52
CA PHE A 302 -15.42 -10.31 6.17
C PHE A 302 -16.64 -9.38 6.16
N CYS A 303 -17.62 -9.62 7.04
CA CYS A 303 -18.82 -8.80 7.13
C CYS A 303 -18.49 -7.34 7.49
N PHE A 304 -17.63 -7.09 8.47
CA PHE A 304 -17.22 -5.73 8.84
C PHE A 304 -16.48 -5.03 7.70
N THR A 305 -15.51 -5.70 7.05
CA THR A 305 -14.84 -5.14 5.88
C THR A 305 -15.84 -4.82 4.76
N PHE A 306 -16.71 -5.77 4.41
CA PHE A 306 -17.67 -5.60 3.32
C PHE A 306 -18.70 -4.49 3.60
N LEU A 307 -19.32 -4.50 4.77
CA LEU A 307 -20.35 -3.52 5.14
C LEU A 307 -19.78 -2.10 5.25
N SER A 308 -18.54 -1.95 5.73
CA SER A 308 -17.88 -0.64 5.78
C SER A 308 -17.61 -0.04 4.38
N LEU A 309 -17.51 -0.89 3.35
CA LEU A 309 -17.21 -0.48 1.97
C LEU A 309 -18.41 -0.36 1.06
N LEU A 310 -19.49 -1.07 1.39
CA LEU A 310 -20.67 -1.18 0.58
C LEU A 310 -21.25 0.19 0.16
N PRO A 311 -21.41 1.20 1.04
CA PRO A 311 -21.97 2.50 0.64
C PRO A 311 -21.12 3.23 -0.40
N ALA A 312 -19.80 3.27 -0.20
CA ALA A 312 -18.87 3.92 -1.11
C ALA A 312 -18.83 3.23 -2.48
N CYS A 313 -18.84 1.89 -2.49
CA CYS A 313 -18.85 1.08 -3.72
C CYS A 313 -20.15 1.25 -4.52
N ILE A 314 -21.30 1.25 -3.85
CA ILE A 314 -22.60 1.51 -4.49
C ILE A 314 -22.61 2.91 -5.11
N LYS A 315 -22.23 3.94 -4.35
CA LYS A 315 -22.19 5.32 -4.85
C LYS A 315 -21.25 5.45 -6.06
N LEU A 316 -20.06 4.85 -6.00
CA LEU A 316 -19.08 4.88 -7.08
C LEU A 316 -19.60 4.18 -8.35
N THR A 317 -20.31 3.06 -8.20
CA THR A 317 -20.90 2.33 -9.34
C THR A 317 -22.03 3.12 -10.00
N LEU A 318 -22.90 3.74 -9.21
CA LEU A 318 -24.02 4.54 -9.72
C LEU A 318 -23.57 5.89 -10.30
N GLN A 319 -22.50 6.48 -9.73
CA GLN A 319 -22.01 7.80 -10.08
C GLN A 319 -20.48 7.82 -10.21
N PRO A 320 -19.90 7.09 -11.17
CA PRO A 320 -18.46 7.02 -11.34
C PRO A 320 -17.88 8.41 -11.64
N SER A 321 -16.95 8.86 -10.80
CA SER A 321 -16.18 10.09 -10.97
C SER A 321 -14.72 9.84 -10.58
N PRO A 322 -13.72 10.45 -11.24
CA PRO A 322 -12.30 10.26 -10.87
C PRO A 322 -11.96 10.74 -9.45
N LYS A 323 -12.69 11.73 -8.93
CA LYS A 323 -12.57 12.19 -7.54
C LYS A 323 -13.12 11.14 -6.57
N GLY A 324 -14.34 10.66 -6.80
CA GLY A 324 -14.96 9.60 -6.00
C GLY A 324 -14.12 8.32 -6.01
N PHE A 325 -13.61 7.92 -7.17
CA PHE A 325 -12.73 6.75 -7.31
C PHE A 325 -11.50 6.83 -6.40
N ARG A 326 -10.78 7.96 -6.39
CA ARG A 326 -9.60 8.18 -5.54
C ARG A 326 -9.93 8.10 -4.04
N PHE A 327 -11.03 8.68 -3.59
CA PHE A 327 -11.42 8.56 -2.18
C PHE A 327 -11.91 7.17 -1.81
N THR A 328 -12.63 6.50 -2.72
CA THR A 328 -13.06 5.12 -2.51
C THR A 328 -11.87 4.17 -2.46
N LEU A 329 -10.78 4.41 -3.21
CA LEU A 329 -9.51 3.67 -3.07
C LEU A 329 -8.96 3.77 -1.64
N VAL A 330 -8.86 5.00 -1.11
CA VAL A 330 -8.37 5.23 0.26
C VAL A 330 -9.28 4.58 1.31
N SER A 331 -10.59 4.76 1.19
CA SER A 331 -11.56 4.12 2.10
C SER A 331 -11.49 2.60 2.01
N CYS A 332 -11.27 2.04 0.81
CA CYS A 332 -11.11 0.60 0.60
C CYS A 332 -9.89 0.05 1.31
N ALA A 333 -8.72 0.65 1.09
CA ALA A 333 -7.50 0.29 1.79
C ALA A 333 -7.65 0.38 3.31
N LEU A 334 -8.25 1.46 3.83
CA LEU A 334 -8.50 1.65 5.26
C LEU A 334 -9.42 0.57 5.84
N SER A 335 -10.53 0.24 5.18
CA SER A 335 -11.44 -0.81 5.67
C SER A 335 -10.82 -2.20 5.65
N PHE A 336 -10.07 -2.55 4.60
CA PHE A 336 -9.32 -3.80 4.57
C PHE A 336 -8.29 -3.82 5.70
N PHE A 337 -7.51 -2.77 5.89
CA PHE A 337 -6.53 -2.68 6.97
C PHE A 337 -7.15 -2.76 8.38
N LEU A 338 -8.28 -2.10 8.61
CA LEU A 338 -8.92 -2.03 9.93
C LEU A 338 -9.68 -3.30 10.31
N PHE A 339 -10.36 -3.93 9.34
CA PHE A 339 -11.35 -4.98 9.61
C PHE A 339 -11.04 -6.34 8.99
N SER A 340 -10.06 -6.45 8.08
CA SER A 340 -9.71 -7.76 7.48
C SER A 340 -9.21 -8.74 8.53
N TYR A 341 -9.42 -10.03 8.25
CA TYR A 341 -8.97 -11.14 9.07
C TYR A 341 -7.43 -11.21 9.13
N GLN A 342 -6.79 -11.06 7.97
CA GLN A 342 -5.34 -11.03 7.85
C GLN A 342 -4.88 -9.66 7.41
N VAL A 343 -4.08 -9.04 8.27
CA VAL A 343 -3.40 -7.78 8.01
C VAL A 343 -2.00 -7.93 8.57
N HIS A 344 -1.00 -7.62 7.75
CA HIS A 344 0.37 -7.57 8.22
C HIS A 344 0.69 -6.14 8.64
N GLU A 345 1.59 -5.96 9.61
CA GLU A 345 2.10 -4.63 9.96
C GLU A 345 2.46 -3.85 8.69
N LYS A 346 3.25 -4.46 7.79
CA LYS A 346 3.73 -3.93 6.49
C LYS A 346 2.63 -3.50 5.50
N SER A 347 1.39 -3.94 5.71
CA SER A 347 0.24 -3.49 4.91
C SER A 347 -0.17 -2.03 5.22
N ILE A 348 0.35 -1.45 6.31
CA ILE A 348 0.13 -0.05 6.72
C ILE A 348 0.94 0.97 5.88
N LEU A 349 1.76 0.53 4.92
CA LEU A 349 2.41 1.43 3.95
C LEU A 349 1.42 2.36 3.24
N LEU A 350 0.14 2.02 3.27
CA LEU A 350 -0.95 2.82 2.75
C LEU A 350 -1.44 3.92 3.73
N VAL A 351 -1.01 3.91 5.00
CA VAL A 351 -1.61 4.74 6.06
C VAL A 351 -0.67 5.27 7.17
N SER A 352 0.46 4.64 7.56
CA SER A 352 1.25 5.17 8.72
C SER A 352 2.68 4.64 8.93
N PHE A 353 3.33 5.24 9.93
CA PHE A 353 4.69 5.06 10.45
C PHE A 353 4.86 3.75 11.25
N MET A 354 5.97 3.03 11.01
CA MET A 354 6.20 1.65 11.49
C MET A 354 7.38 1.52 12.46
N LEU A 355 7.38 2.32 13.54
CA LEU A 355 8.55 2.46 14.42
C LEU A 355 9.09 1.14 15.01
N PRO A 356 8.26 0.23 15.59
CA PRO A 356 8.80 -0.99 16.22
C PRO A 356 9.52 -1.92 15.23
N LEU A 357 8.99 -2.05 14.02
CA LEU A 357 9.60 -2.83 12.94
C LEU A 357 10.95 -2.23 12.54
N LEU A 358 11.00 -0.90 12.35
CA LEU A 358 12.21 -0.21 11.91
C LEU A 358 13.31 -0.18 12.99
N LEU A 359 12.94 -0.19 14.27
CA LEU A 359 13.89 -0.35 15.38
C LEU A 359 14.59 -1.71 15.33
N LYS A 360 13.84 -2.78 15.01
CA LYS A 360 14.38 -4.15 14.90
C LYS A 360 15.43 -4.28 13.80
N ASP A 361 15.34 -3.47 12.76
CA ASP A 361 16.26 -3.46 11.62
C ASP A 361 17.35 -2.40 11.73
N GLU A 362 17.52 -1.76 12.90
CA GLU A 362 18.53 -0.71 13.14
C GLU A 362 18.34 0.54 12.25
N LEU A 363 17.11 0.79 11.81
CA LEU A 363 16.75 1.91 10.91
C LEU A 363 16.22 3.15 11.65
N LEU A 364 16.56 3.32 12.94
CA LEU A 364 16.07 4.45 13.74
C LEU A 364 16.47 5.80 13.15
N MET A 365 17.76 6.00 12.88
CA MET A 365 18.27 7.27 12.35
C MET A 365 17.68 7.62 10.97
N PRO A 366 17.68 6.69 9.98
CA PRO A 366 16.96 6.89 8.72
C PRO A 366 15.48 7.22 8.92
N SER A 367 14.81 6.56 9.87
CA SER A 367 13.39 6.75 10.16
C SER A 367 13.08 8.15 10.69
N VAL A 368 13.85 8.65 11.67
CA VAL A 368 13.70 10.00 12.22
C VAL A 368 13.98 11.05 11.16
N VAL A 369 15.10 10.94 10.44
CA VAL A 369 15.51 11.92 9.43
C VAL A 369 14.52 12.00 8.27
N THR A 370 14.10 10.87 7.70
CA THR A 370 13.14 10.84 6.59
C THR A 370 11.77 11.35 7.02
N THR A 371 11.31 11.00 8.23
CA THR A 371 10.05 11.49 8.78
C THR A 371 10.06 12.99 9.01
N MET A 372 11.12 13.52 9.63
CA MET A 372 11.30 14.96 9.79
C MET A 372 11.33 15.68 8.43
N ALA A 373 12.11 15.18 7.46
CA ALA A 373 12.19 15.76 6.13
C ALA A 373 10.83 15.78 5.42
N PHE A 374 10.04 14.70 5.56
CA PHE A 374 8.69 14.62 5.03
C PHE A 374 7.72 15.62 5.70
N PHE A 375 7.76 15.75 7.03
CA PHE A 375 6.94 16.75 7.74
C PHE A 375 7.30 18.18 7.32
N ILE A 376 8.59 18.48 7.19
CA ILE A 376 9.07 19.79 6.71
C ILE A 376 8.57 20.02 5.27
N ALA A 377 8.73 19.04 4.38
CA ALA A 377 8.26 19.14 2.99
C ALA A 377 6.74 19.39 2.92
N CYS A 378 5.95 18.68 3.73
CA CYS A 378 4.50 18.86 3.83
C CYS A 378 4.13 20.25 4.39
N ALA A 379 4.79 20.69 5.47
CA ALA A 379 4.52 21.99 6.10
C ALA A 379 4.81 23.16 5.14
N ILE A 380 5.93 23.12 4.42
CA ILE A 380 6.30 24.13 3.42
C ILE A 380 5.35 24.09 2.21
N SER A 381 4.96 22.89 1.79
CA SER A 381 4.18 22.68 0.56
C SER A 381 2.70 23.05 0.69
N PHE A 382 2.11 22.83 1.87
CA PHE A 382 0.66 22.87 2.05
C PHE A 382 0.18 23.88 3.10
N SER A 383 1.07 24.73 3.65
CA SER A 383 0.71 25.75 4.65
C SER A 383 -0.21 25.19 5.75
N ILE A 384 0.17 24.04 6.32
CA ILE A 384 -0.66 23.24 7.26
C ILE A 384 -1.16 24.08 8.47
N PHE A 385 -0.44 25.16 8.80
CA PHE A 385 -0.73 26.04 9.93
C PHE A 385 -1.50 27.32 9.57
N GLU A 386 -1.86 27.54 8.30
CA GLU A 386 -2.73 28.65 7.88
C GLU A 386 -4.22 28.36 8.13
N LYS A 387 -5.09 29.37 7.95
CA LYS A 387 -6.52 29.28 8.25
C LYS A 387 -7.19 28.14 7.46
N THR A 388 -7.65 27.10 8.16
CA THR A 388 -8.42 26.00 7.56
C THR A 388 -9.88 26.38 7.31
N SER A 389 -10.36 26.18 6.09
CA SER A 389 -11.76 26.37 5.70
C SER A 389 -12.53 25.04 5.52
N GLU A 390 -13.86 25.09 5.56
CA GLU A 390 -14.71 23.93 5.27
C GLU A 390 -14.56 23.44 3.81
N GLU A 391 -14.18 24.32 2.89
CA GLU A 391 -13.97 23.99 1.47
C GLU A 391 -12.68 23.22 1.24
N GLU A 392 -11.59 23.64 1.88
CA GLU A 392 -10.30 22.94 1.82
C GLU A 392 -10.40 21.53 2.41
N LEU A 393 -11.18 21.38 3.49
CA LEU A 393 -11.48 20.07 4.09
C LEU A 393 -12.50 19.25 3.31
N GLN A 394 -13.11 19.80 2.25
CA GLN A 394 -14.18 19.18 1.46
C GLN A 394 -15.43 18.80 2.27
N LEU A 395 -15.64 19.44 3.42
CA LEU A 395 -16.77 19.17 4.33
C LEU A 395 -17.95 20.13 4.17
N LYS A 396 -17.81 21.19 3.34
CA LYS A 396 -18.88 22.18 3.13
C LYS A 396 -20.25 21.55 2.79
N SER A 397 -20.28 20.57 1.87
CA SER A 397 -21.53 19.89 1.49
C SER A 397 -22.16 19.12 2.65
N PHE A 398 -21.34 18.51 3.49
CA PHE A 398 -21.78 17.82 4.70
C PHE A 398 -22.33 18.81 5.73
N SER A 399 -21.58 19.87 6.04
CA SER A 399 -22.01 20.93 6.98
C SER A 399 -23.36 21.52 6.59
N ILE A 400 -23.56 21.86 5.31
CA ILE A 400 -24.83 22.41 4.80
C ILE A 400 -25.97 21.39 4.96
N SER A 401 -25.71 20.12 4.66
CA SER A 401 -26.72 19.07 4.81
C SER A 401 -27.11 18.84 6.26
N VAL A 402 -26.16 18.87 7.20
CA VAL A 402 -26.45 18.72 8.63
C VAL A 402 -27.22 19.94 9.15
N ARG A 403 -26.85 21.15 8.75
CA ARG A 403 -27.58 22.39 9.11
C ARG A 403 -29.04 22.39 8.70
N LYS A 404 -29.41 21.63 7.66
CA LYS A 404 -30.81 21.45 7.25
C LYS A 404 -31.65 20.72 8.31
N TYR A 405 -31.06 19.77 9.04
CA TYR A 405 -31.76 18.98 10.06
C TYR A 405 -31.49 19.52 11.48
N LEU A 406 -30.32 20.13 11.70
CA LEU A 406 -29.88 20.71 12.97
C LEU A 406 -29.40 22.15 12.72
N PRO A 407 -30.31 23.15 12.75
CA PRO A 407 -29.98 24.54 12.41
C PRO A 407 -28.88 25.17 13.28
N CYS A 408 -28.77 24.73 14.54
CA CYS A 408 -27.74 25.19 15.48
C CYS A 408 -26.36 24.54 15.24
N PHE A 409 -26.22 23.60 14.30
CA PHE A 409 -24.97 22.91 14.06
C PHE A 409 -23.94 23.81 13.37
N THR A 410 -22.85 24.08 14.07
CA THR A 410 -21.68 24.80 13.55
C THR A 410 -20.49 23.84 13.50
N PHE A 411 -20.03 23.53 12.30
CA PHE A 411 -18.77 22.82 12.12
C PHE A 411 -17.63 23.82 12.28
N PHE A 412 -16.69 23.52 13.16
CA PHE A 412 -15.50 24.33 13.37
C PHE A 412 -14.30 23.64 12.72
N PRO A 413 -13.83 24.07 11.53
CA PRO A 413 -12.65 23.50 10.87
C PRO A 413 -11.41 23.43 11.76
N ARG A 414 -11.28 24.37 12.71
CA ARG A 414 -10.22 24.39 13.71
C ARG A 414 -10.15 23.12 14.57
N ILE A 415 -11.26 22.41 14.78
CA ILE A 415 -11.26 21.14 15.51
C ILE A 415 -10.39 20.11 14.78
N ILE A 416 -10.50 20.03 13.44
CA ILE A 416 -9.68 19.11 12.64
C ILE A 416 -8.20 19.46 12.75
N GLN A 417 -7.88 20.75 12.73
CA GLN A 417 -6.50 21.24 12.90
C GLN A 417 -5.94 20.87 14.29
N TYR A 418 -6.73 21.03 15.36
CA TYR A 418 -6.32 20.61 16.71
C TYR A 418 -6.16 19.10 16.82
N LEU A 419 -7.07 18.31 16.25
CA LEU A 419 -6.96 16.85 16.22
C LEU A 419 -5.69 16.40 15.47
N PHE A 420 -5.36 17.04 14.35
CA PHE A 420 -4.12 16.81 13.63
C PHE A 420 -2.89 17.12 14.49
N LEU A 421 -2.86 18.30 15.14
CA LEU A 421 -1.74 18.69 16.01
C LEU A 421 -1.58 17.74 17.20
N ILE A 422 -2.69 17.34 17.84
CA ILE A 422 -2.70 16.35 18.91
C ILE A 422 -2.11 15.03 18.40
N SER A 423 -2.53 14.56 17.22
CA SER A 423 -2.01 13.32 16.62
C SER A 423 -0.49 13.37 16.39
N VAL A 424 0.03 14.49 15.87
CA VAL A 424 1.47 14.70 15.68
C VAL A 424 2.22 14.74 17.01
N ILE A 425 1.71 15.47 18.01
CA ILE A 425 2.31 15.54 19.35
C ILE A 425 2.33 14.14 19.99
N THR A 426 1.23 13.40 19.93
CA THR A 426 1.14 12.03 20.46
C THR A 426 2.14 11.12 19.75
N MET A 427 2.27 11.21 18.43
CA MET A 427 3.26 10.42 17.67
C MET A 427 4.69 10.72 18.12
N VAL A 428 5.06 11.99 18.31
CA VAL A 428 6.38 12.40 18.79
C VAL A 428 6.62 11.89 20.21
N LEU A 429 5.66 12.08 21.12
CA LEU A 429 5.76 11.62 22.51
C LEU A 429 5.93 10.09 22.58
N LEU A 430 5.10 9.33 21.84
CA LEU A 430 5.21 7.87 21.80
C LEU A 430 6.57 7.42 21.24
N THR A 431 7.06 8.10 20.20
CA THR A 431 8.38 7.81 19.62
C THR A 431 9.49 8.05 20.65
N LEU A 432 9.49 9.21 21.31
CA LEU A 432 10.45 9.54 22.35
C LEU A 432 10.39 8.54 23.51
N THR A 433 9.20 8.26 24.02
CA THR A 433 8.99 7.28 25.10
C THR A 433 9.49 5.89 24.73
N THR A 434 9.26 5.44 23.49
CA THR A 434 9.72 4.11 23.03
C THR A 434 11.26 4.02 22.96
N ILE A 435 11.94 5.15 22.72
CA ILE A 435 13.39 5.21 22.61
C ILE A 435 14.07 5.43 23.97
N THR A 436 13.45 6.21 24.86
CA THR A 436 14.09 6.66 26.11
C THR A 436 13.73 5.82 27.33
N LEU A 437 12.58 5.15 27.32
CA LEU A 437 12.09 4.39 28.46
C LEU A 437 12.09 2.89 28.13
N GLU A 438 12.44 2.08 29.13
CA GLU A 438 12.25 0.64 29.06
C GLU A 438 10.79 0.30 29.40
N PRO A 439 10.17 -0.67 28.69
CA PRO A 439 8.82 -1.11 29.02
C PRO A 439 8.80 -1.77 30.40
N PRO A 440 7.74 -1.57 31.20
CA PRO A 440 7.61 -2.25 32.49
C PRO A 440 7.71 -3.78 32.33
N GLN A 441 8.42 -4.47 33.23
CA GLN A 441 8.62 -5.94 33.13
C GLN A 441 7.32 -6.75 33.05
N LYS A 442 6.23 -6.26 33.67
CA LYS A 442 4.90 -6.89 33.60
C LYS A 442 4.21 -6.72 32.25
N LEU A 443 4.61 -5.73 31.44
CA LEU A 443 4.03 -5.34 30.16
C LEU A 443 5.15 -5.06 29.14
N PRO A 444 5.90 -6.09 28.71
CA PRO A 444 7.06 -5.91 27.83
C PRO A 444 6.70 -5.26 26.48
N ASP A 445 5.44 -5.39 26.08
CA ASP A 445 4.94 -4.93 24.78
C ASP A 445 4.15 -3.62 24.84
N LEU A 446 4.15 -2.94 25.99
CA LEU A 446 3.29 -1.78 26.25
C LEU A 446 3.37 -0.72 25.14
N PHE A 447 4.58 -0.31 24.76
CA PHE A 447 4.75 0.74 23.75
C PHE A 447 4.30 0.32 22.36
N SER A 448 4.59 -0.92 21.96
CA SER A 448 4.13 -1.46 20.67
C SER A 448 2.59 -1.50 20.61
N VAL A 449 1.96 -1.95 21.68
CA VAL A 449 0.49 -2.00 21.79
C VAL A 449 -0.11 -0.58 21.79
N LEU A 450 0.51 0.37 22.49
CA LEU A 450 0.04 1.76 22.54
C LEU A 450 0.13 2.45 21.18
N ILE A 451 1.24 2.24 20.44
CA ILE A 451 1.40 2.72 19.06
C ILE A 451 0.31 2.13 18.16
N CYS A 452 0.03 0.84 18.27
CA CYS A 452 -1.02 0.18 17.49
C CYS A 452 -2.41 0.77 17.79
N PHE A 453 -2.73 0.92 19.07
CA PHE A 453 -4.01 1.45 19.52
C PHE A 453 -4.24 2.89 19.05
N VAL A 454 -3.27 3.78 19.27
CA VAL A 454 -3.36 5.18 18.82
C VAL A 454 -3.43 5.28 17.30
N SER A 455 -2.66 4.47 16.57
CA SER A 455 -2.72 4.43 15.11
C SER A 455 -4.08 3.96 14.59
N CYS A 456 -4.65 2.91 15.21
CA CYS A 456 -5.98 2.38 14.87
C CYS A 456 -7.07 3.45 15.05
N LEU A 457 -7.04 4.22 16.14
CA LEU A 457 -7.98 5.32 16.36
C LEU A 457 -7.87 6.41 15.28
N ASN A 458 -6.65 6.77 14.87
CA ASN A 458 -6.45 7.72 13.77
C ASN A 458 -6.99 7.17 12.44
N PHE A 459 -6.80 5.89 12.14
CA PHE A 459 -7.33 5.28 10.90
C PHE A 459 -8.84 5.17 10.90
N LEU A 460 -9.46 4.85 12.04
CA LEU A 460 -10.91 4.91 12.20
C LEU A 460 -11.43 6.33 11.90
N PHE A 461 -10.77 7.35 12.46
CA PHE A 461 -11.11 8.73 12.18
C PHE A 461 -11.00 9.06 10.69
N PHE A 462 -9.91 8.68 10.03
CA PHE A 462 -9.75 8.88 8.58
C PHE A 462 -10.79 8.11 7.77
N LEU A 463 -11.12 6.88 8.14
CA LEU A 463 -12.13 6.09 7.47
C LEU A 463 -13.50 6.79 7.52
N VAL A 464 -13.89 7.28 8.70
CA VAL A 464 -15.14 8.05 8.87
C VAL A 464 -15.09 9.33 8.04
N TYR A 465 -13.99 10.08 8.11
CA TYR A 465 -13.80 11.32 7.35
C TYR A 465 -13.96 11.12 5.83
N PHE A 466 -13.27 10.12 5.25
CA PHE A 466 -13.37 9.84 3.82
C PHE A 466 -14.75 9.32 3.43
N ASN A 467 -15.42 8.52 4.27
CA ASN A 467 -16.79 8.10 4.00
C ASN A 467 -17.76 9.29 3.99
N ILE A 468 -17.60 10.26 4.90
CA ILE A 468 -18.40 11.50 4.88
C ILE A 468 -18.18 12.25 3.57
N ILE A 469 -16.93 12.43 3.13
CA ILE A 469 -16.61 13.09 1.85
C ILE A 469 -17.24 12.34 0.69
N ILE A 470 -17.04 11.02 0.61
CA ILE A 470 -17.56 10.19 -0.48
C ILE A 470 -19.07 10.33 -0.54
N MET A 471 -19.78 10.23 0.59
CA MET A 471 -21.25 10.25 0.63
C MET A 471 -21.84 11.62 0.32
N TRP A 472 -21.19 12.71 0.75
CA TRP A 472 -21.65 14.09 0.53
C TRP A 472 -21.01 14.82 -0.67
N ASP A 473 -20.16 14.16 -1.45
CA ASP A 473 -19.71 14.70 -2.74
C ASP A 473 -20.95 14.89 -3.65
N SER A 474 -21.35 16.16 -3.83
CA SER A 474 -22.53 16.57 -4.58
C SER A 474 -22.18 16.72 -6.07
N LYS A 475 -23.14 16.40 -6.95
CA LYS A 475 -23.08 16.76 -8.38
C LYS A 475 -23.12 18.29 -8.54
N ASN A 476 -21.99 18.97 -8.41
CA ASN A 476 -21.86 20.34 -8.91
C ASN A 476 -21.72 20.42 -10.45
N GLY A 477 -21.86 19.30 -11.16
CA GLY A 477 -21.85 19.24 -12.63
C GLY A 477 -23.08 19.80 -13.35
N ARG A 478 -24.10 20.35 -12.66
CA ARG A 478 -25.23 21.03 -13.32
C ARG A 478 -25.11 22.56 -13.37
N ASN A 479 -24.15 23.17 -12.68
CA ASN A 479 -24.01 24.65 -12.65
C ASN A 479 -22.88 25.21 -13.54
N GLN A 480 -22.11 24.38 -14.27
CA GLN A 480 -21.04 24.86 -15.18
C GLN A 480 -21.49 25.09 -16.63
N LYS A 481 -22.79 24.99 -16.95
CA LYS A 481 -23.34 25.36 -18.28
C LYS A 481 -23.99 26.75 -18.32
N LYS A 482 -23.86 27.53 -17.25
CA LYS A 482 -24.28 28.93 -17.23
C LYS A 482 -23.24 29.74 -16.45
N ILE A 483 -22.18 30.13 -17.13
CA ILE A 483 -21.50 31.42 -17.02
C ILE A 483 -20.60 31.49 -18.26
N ASN A 484 -21.07 32.32 -19.20
CA ASN A 484 -20.48 32.81 -20.46
C ASN A 484 -20.19 31.79 -21.56
#